data_AF-A0A1J1JBW0-F1
#
_entry.id   AF-A0A1J1JBW0-F1
#
_cell.length_a   1.000
_cell.length_b   1.000
_cell.length_c   1.000
_cell.angle_alpha   90.00
_cell.angle_beta   90.00
_cell.angle_gamma   90.00
#
_symmetry.space_group_name_H-M   'P 1'
#
loop_
_entity.id
_entity.type
_entity.pdbx_description
1 polymer ?
#
loop_
_entity_poly.entity_id
_entity_poly.type
_entity_poly.pdbx_seq_one_letter_code
_entity_poly.pdbx_strand_id
1 'polypeptide(L)'
;MKTISMDVMSTGVIAYYVLIASRDGLLTPILSDTPNPTYADPVPQAVILTAIVIGLSIQALMLVGVMKLAQDNPTLETNEIEKNNTP
;
A
#
# COMPACT_ATOMS: atom_id res chain seq x y z
N MET A 1 -6.67 -5.50 13.64
CA MET A 1 -5.51 -4.57 13.63
C MET A 1 -4.48 -4.89 12.55
N LYS A 2 -4.03 -6.15 12.41
CA LYS A 2 -2.94 -6.52 11.48
C LYS A 2 -3.13 -6.03 10.03
N THR A 3 -4.34 -6.13 9.48
CA THR A 3 -4.68 -5.65 8.13
C THR A 3 -4.52 -4.13 7.97
N ILE A 4 -4.81 -3.35 9.00
CA ILE A 4 -4.61 -1.89 8.97
C ILE A 4 -3.12 -1.56 9.06
N SER A 5 -2.35 -2.28 9.89
CA SER A 5 -0.90 -2.11 9.98
C SER A 5 -0.19 -2.37 8.64
N MET A 6 -0.72 -3.30 7.83
CA MET A 6 -0.20 -3.59 6.49
C MET A 6 -0.41 -2.41 5.52
N ASP A 7 -1.55 -1.73 5.60
CA ASP A 7 -1.86 -0.53 4.81
C ASP A 7 -0.97 0.66 5.18
N VAL A 8 -0.77 0.89 6.48
CA VAL A 8 0.15 1.93 6.98
C VAL A 8 1.58 1.69 6.52
N MET A 9 2.04 0.43 6.54
CA MET A 9 3.36 0.07 6.04
C MET A 9 3.50 0.37 4.54
N SER A 10 2.49 0.00 3.73
CA SER A 10 2.49 0.30 2.29
C SER A 10 2.57 1.81 2.02
N THR A 11 1.76 2.60 2.74
CA THR A 11 1.76 4.06 2.65
C THR A 11 3.13 4.66 3.04
N GLY A 12 3.80 4.10 4.06
CA GLY A 12 5.14 4.52 4.46
C GLY A 12 6.19 4.29 3.37
N VAL A 13 6.15 3.15 2.68
CA VAL A 13 7.04 2.85 1.55
C VAL A 13 6.78 3.81 0.39
N ILE A 14 5.51 4.10 0.08
CA ILE A 14 5.13 5.07 -0.96
C ILE A 14 5.68 6.46 -0.63
N ALA A 15 5.51 6.93 0.61
CA ALA A 15 6.03 8.22 1.05
C ALA A 15 7.56 8.33 0.91
N TYR A 16 8.27 7.24 1.20
CA TYR A 16 9.72 7.19 1.00
C TYR A 16 10.11 7.28 -0.49
N TYR A 17 9.37 6.61 -1.37
CA TYR A 17 9.57 6.75 -2.82
C TYR A 17 9.32 8.17 -3.33
N VAL A 18 8.30 8.85 -2.81
CA VAL A 18 8.02 10.27 -3.14
C VAL A 18 9.17 11.18 -2.71
N LEU A 19 9.77 10.93 -1.55
CA LEU A 19 10.95 11.68 -1.08
C LEU A 19 12.15 11.50 -2.03
N ILE A 20 12.36 10.29 -2.56
CA ILE A 20 13.43 10.02 -3.52
C ILE A 20 13.15 10.72 -4.85
N ALA A 21 11.91 10.62 -5.36
CA ALA A 21 11.51 11.21 -6.64
C ALA A 21 11.58 12.74 -6.66
N SER A 22 11.40 13.38 -5.50
CA SER A 22 11.39 14.84 -5.35
C SER A 22 12.76 15.47 -5.17
N ARG A 23 13.86 14.69 -5.23
CA ARG A 23 15.23 15.22 -5.08
C ARG A 23 15.69 16.09 -6.25
N ASP A 24 15.41 15.64 -7.46
CA ASP A 24 15.89 16.29 -8.68
C ASP A 24 14.96 17.41 -9.15
N GLY A 25 13.69 17.40 -8.71
CA GLY A 25 12.68 18.39 -9.05
C GLY A 25 11.35 18.16 -8.32
N LEU A 26 10.53 19.20 -8.25
CA LEU A 26 9.21 19.15 -7.59
C LEU A 26 8.04 19.23 -8.57
N LEU A 27 8.29 19.58 -9.84
CA LEU A 27 7.25 19.63 -10.85
C LEU A 27 6.85 18.21 -11.27
N THR A 28 5.56 17.99 -11.45
CA THR A 28 5.05 16.73 -12.01
C THR A 28 5.60 16.55 -13.44
N PRO A 29 6.04 15.33 -13.83
CA PRO A 29 6.63 15.02 -15.13
C PRO A 29 5.55 14.97 -16.21
N ILE A 30 4.88 16.09 -16.40
CA ILE A 30 3.85 16.33 -17.39
C ILE A 30 4.36 17.47 -18.26
N LEU A 31 4.46 17.22 -19.57
CA LEU A 31 4.97 18.20 -20.51
C LEU A 31 4.16 19.50 -20.41
N SER A 32 4.85 20.59 -20.07
CA SER A 32 4.25 21.92 -19.89
C SER A 32 5.07 22.95 -20.68
N ASP A 33 4.42 23.99 -21.20
CA ASP A 33 5.06 25.10 -21.95
C ASP A 33 5.93 26.03 -21.07
N THR A 34 6.19 25.65 -19.82
CA THR A 34 7.07 26.36 -18.91
C THR A 34 8.52 26.33 -19.38
N PRO A 35 9.24 27.47 -19.38
CA PRO A 35 10.67 27.49 -19.66
C PRO A 35 11.46 26.79 -18.55
N ASN A 36 12.35 25.87 -18.92
CA ASN A 36 13.32 25.21 -18.03
C ASN A 36 12.71 24.55 -16.76
N PRO A 37 11.71 23.66 -16.91
CA PRO A 37 11.04 23.03 -15.77
C PRO A 37 11.93 22.00 -15.08
N THR A 38 11.98 22.04 -13.76
CA THR A 38 12.66 21.05 -12.92
C THR A 38 11.68 19.95 -12.52
N TYR A 39 11.55 18.94 -13.40
CA TYR A 39 10.65 17.80 -13.19
C TYR A 39 11.20 16.83 -12.13
N ALA A 40 10.30 16.28 -11.33
CA ALA A 40 10.56 15.11 -10.49
C ALA A 40 10.84 13.87 -11.37
N ASP A 41 11.58 12.90 -10.83
CA ASP A 41 11.91 11.68 -11.57
C ASP A 41 10.62 10.91 -11.94
N PRO A 42 10.37 10.67 -13.25
CA PRO A 42 9.18 9.94 -13.71
C PRO A 42 9.22 8.44 -13.38
N VAL A 43 10.41 7.86 -13.19
CA VAL A 43 10.55 6.41 -12.98
C VAL A 43 9.95 5.98 -11.64
N PRO A 44 10.30 6.57 -10.48
CA PRO A 44 9.64 6.28 -9.21
C PRO A 44 8.13 6.51 -9.22
N GLN A 45 7.62 7.48 -9.98
CA GLN A 45 6.18 7.78 -10.04
C GLN A 45 5.37 6.65 -10.67
N ALA A 46 5.87 6.08 -11.77
CA ALA A 46 5.26 4.91 -12.39
C ALA A 46 5.27 3.70 -11.44
N VAL A 47 6.36 3.51 -10.69
CA VAL A 47 6.47 2.44 -9.68
C VAL A 47 5.49 2.66 -8.54
N ILE A 48 5.34 3.88 -8.01
CA ILE A 48 4.37 4.21 -6.97
C ILE A 48 2.94 3.87 -7.43
N LEU A 49 2.55 4.25 -8.64
CA LEU A 49 1.21 4.00 -9.16
C LEU A 49 0.88 2.49 -9.21
N THR A 50 1.84 1.68 -9.65
CA THR A 50 1.67 0.22 -9.65
C THR A 50 1.60 -0.36 -8.23
N ALA A 51 2.45 0.13 -7.32
CA ALA A 51 2.46 -0.30 -5.93
C ALA A 51 1.12 0.01 -5.21
N ILE A 52 0.51 1.16 -5.46
CA ILE A 52 -0.81 1.53 -4.90
C ILE A 52 -1.89 0.53 -5.33
N VAL A 53 -1.95 0.20 -6.62
CA VAL A 53 -2.96 -0.75 -7.14
C VAL A 53 -2.76 -2.14 -6.55
N ILE A 54 -1.51 -2.59 -6.42
CA ILE A 54 -1.19 -3.88 -5.79
C ILE A 54 -1.57 -3.87 -4.30
N GLY A 55 -1.22 -2.81 -3.58
CA GLY A 55 -1.54 -2.65 -2.15
C GLY A 55 -3.05 -2.70 -1.90
N LEU A 56 -3.83 -1.96 -2.69
CA LEU A 56 -5.30 -1.98 -2.61
C LEU A 56 -5.87 -3.39 -2.90
N SER A 57 -5.32 -4.08 -3.90
CA SER A 57 -5.77 -5.43 -4.27
C SER A 57 -5.54 -6.45 -3.15
N ILE A 58 -4.37 -6.38 -2.50
CA ILE A 58 -4.04 -7.25 -1.36
C ILE A 58 -4.94 -6.91 -0.16
N GLN A 59 -5.18 -5.62 0.10
CA GLN A 59 -6.04 -5.17 1.19
C GLN A 59 -7.48 -5.69 1.01
N ALA A 60 -8.03 -5.63 -0.21
CA ALA A 60 -9.33 -6.17 -0.53
C ALA A 60 -9.41 -7.69 -0.27
N LEU A 61 -8.40 -8.45 -0.73
CA LEU A 61 -8.33 -9.90 -0.50
C LEU A 61 -8.26 -10.23 1.00
N MET A 62 -7.43 -9.51 1.75
CA MET A 62 -7.29 -9.69 3.19
C MET A 62 -8.59 -9.41 3.94
N LEU A 63 -9.32 -8.35 3.55
CA LEU A 63 -10.62 -8.03 4.14
C LEU A 63 -11.65 -9.12 3.88
N VAL A 64 -11.73 -9.65 2.65
CA VAL A 64 -12.61 -10.79 2.34
C VAL A 64 -12.24 -12.01 3.18
N GLY A 65 -10.95 -12.30 3.34
CA GLY A 65 -10.46 -13.37 4.22
C GLY A 65 -10.90 -13.20 5.68
N VAL A 66 -10.75 -11.98 6.22
CA VAL A 66 -11.20 -11.65 7.59
C VAL A 66 -12.71 -11.76 7.73
N MET A 67 -13.49 -11.33 6.72
CA MET A 67 -14.95 -11.45 6.75
C MET A 67 -15.40 -12.92 6.79
N LYS A 68 -14.78 -13.79 5.98
CA LYS A 68 -15.07 -15.23 6.03
C LYS A 68 -14.67 -15.85 7.36
N LEU A 69 -13.49 -15.50 7.88
CA LEU A 69 -13.03 -16.00 9.17
C LEU A 69 -13.96 -15.59 10.33
N ALA A 70 -14.46 -14.35 10.30
CA ALA A 70 -15.42 -13.83 11.27
C ALA A 70 -16.80 -14.50 11.19
N GLN A 71 -17.17 -15.05 10.04
CA GLN A 71 -18.42 -15.78 9.87
C GLN A 71 -18.34 -17.18 10.48
N ASP A 72 -17.18 -17.84 10.36
CA ASP A 72 -16.99 -19.23 10.78
C ASP A 72 -16.49 -19.35 12.24
N ASN A 73 -15.95 -18.28 12.82
CA ASN A 73 -15.38 -18.28 14.17
C ASN A 73 -16.04 -17.24 15.08
N PRO A 74 -16.32 -17.58 16.36
CA PRO A 74 -16.91 -16.65 17.31
C PRO A 74 -15.95 -15.52 17.75
N THR A 75 -14.66 -15.66 17.48
CA THR A 75 -13.62 -14.69 17.78
C THR A 75 -12.67 -14.51 16.59
N LEU A 76 -12.11 -13.30 16.45
CA LEU A 76 -11.07 -12.96 15.49
C LEU A 76 -9.66 -12.95 16.12
N GLU A 77 -9.53 -13.43 17.35
CA GLU A 77 -8.23 -13.60 18.01
C GLU A 77 -7.47 -14.79 17.42
N THR A 78 -6.34 -14.51 16.77
CA THR A 78 -5.55 -15.53 16.05
C THR A 78 -5.11 -16.68 16.97
N ASN A 79 -4.71 -16.37 18.21
CA ASN A 79 -4.25 -17.37 19.17
C ASN A 79 -5.36 -18.36 19.56
N GLU A 80 -6.62 -17.91 19.60
CA GLU A 80 -7.75 -18.76 19.96
C GLU A 80 -8.20 -19.63 18.79
N ILE A 81 -8.17 -19.07 17.57
CA ILE A 81 -8.46 -19.82 16.34
C ILE A 81 -7.43 -20.93 16.14
N GLU A 82 -6.14 -20.68 16.36
CA GLU A 82 -5.08 -21.68 16.21
C GLU A 82 -5.27 -22.85 17.20
N LYS A 83 -5.53 -22.57 18.48
CA LYS A 83 -5.79 -23.62 19.48
C LYS A 83 -6.97 -24.52 19.14
N ASN A 84 -8.04 -23.94 18.57
CA ASN A 84 -9.25 -24.68 18.25
C ASN A 84 -9.13 -25.53 16.96
N ASN A 85 -8.06 -25.31 16.17
CA ASN A 85 -7.81 -25.98 14.90
C ASN A 85 -6.48 -26.78 14.88
N THR A 86 -5.77 -26.86 16.00
CA THR A 86 -4.63 -27.79 16.18
C THR A 86 -5.12 -29.24 16.32
N PRO A 87 -4.49 -30.22 15.64
CA PRO A 87 -4.79 -31.63 15.82
C PRO A 87 -4.37 -32.18 17.20
#